data_AF-A0A410JQW2-F1
#
_entry.id   AF-A0A410JQW2-F1
#
_cell.length_a   1.000
_cell.length_b   1.000
_cell.length_c   1.000
_cell.angle_alpha   90.00
_cell.angle_beta   90.00
_cell.angle_gamma   90.00
#
_symmetry.space_group_name_H-M   'P 1'
#
loop_
_entity.id
_entity.type
_entity.pdbx_description
1 polymer ?
#
loop_
_entity_poly.entity_id
_entity_poly.type
_entity_poly.pdbx_seq_one_letter_code
_entity_poly.pdbx_strand_id
1 'polypeptide(L)'
;MKKYRDESLSMGISFYKNPLMKIRILLFLLILFTACATRKISYNREKIIHSYLPSYTVFVDNEPLEFNNLYLDKENINNVEIDNKNKTLYINQLKKEEFLNLNDLLKEKSINVAMVIINGLPIYDSLWAKTKLSPRAIKSVNILKKEKMEHGMICRPLKGDFLFIKTD
;
A
#
# COMPACT_ATOMS: atom_id res chain seq x y z
N MET A 1 -40.48 -38.08 -39.88
CA MET A 1 -39.72 -37.35 -38.83
C MET A 1 -38.68 -36.39 -39.43
N LYS A 2 -39.10 -35.40 -40.23
CA LYS A 2 -38.17 -34.44 -40.88
C LYS A 2 -38.52 -32.96 -40.68
N LYS A 3 -39.61 -32.65 -39.96
CA LYS A 3 -40.16 -31.30 -39.87
C LYS A 3 -39.66 -30.49 -38.65
N TYR A 4 -39.03 -31.14 -37.67
CA TYR A 4 -38.59 -30.50 -36.42
C TYR A 4 -37.10 -30.10 -36.39
N ARG A 5 -36.32 -30.39 -37.44
CA ARG A 5 -34.87 -30.13 -37.46
C ARG A 5 -34.50 -28.79 -38.09
N ASP A 6 -35.39 -28.18 -38.86
CA ASP A 6 -35.09 -26.94 -39.60
C ASP A 6 -35.43 -25.66 -38.82
N GLU A 7 -36.30 -25.73 -37.79
CA GLU A 7 -36.69 -24.56 -37.00
C GLU A 7 -35.64 -24.18 -35.92
N SER A 8 -34.86 -25.14 -35.44
CA SER A 8 -33.77 -24.87 -34.48
C SER A 8 -32.55 -24.23 -35.14
N LEU A 9 -32.32 -24.47 -36.44
CA LEU A 9 -31.25 -23.85 -37.23
C LEU A 9 -31.62 -22.43 -37.70
N SER A 10 -32.88 -22.16 -38.00
CA SER A 10 -33.31 -20.81 -38.40
C SER A 10 -33.33 -19.81 -37.22
N MET A 11 -33.62 -20.30 -36.01
CA MET A 11 -33.62 -19.49 -34.79
C MET A 11 -32.20 -19.08 -34.36
N GLY A 12 -31.21 -19.95 -34.56
CA GLY A 12 -29.79 -19.65 -34.28
C GLY A 12 -29.16 -18.63 -35.25
N ILE A 13 -29.62 -18.59 -36.50
CA ILE A 13 -29.09 -17.69 -37.54
C ILE A 13 -29.77 -16.30 -37.48
N SER A 14 -31.00 -16.21 -36.96
CA SER A 14 -31.73 -14.96 -36.78
C SER A 14 -31.09 -14.01 -35.75
N PHE A 15 -30.45 -14.56 -34.71
CA PHE A 15 -29.76 -13.77 -33.67
C PHE A 15 -28.61 -12.91 -34.21
N TYR A 16 -27.99 -13.31 -35.33
CA TYR A 16 -26.85 -12.63 -35.93
C TYR A 16 -27.21 -11.57 -37.00
N LYS A 17 -28.49 -11.29 -37.25
CA LYS A 17 -28.90 -10.29 -38.26
C LYS A 17 -29.20 -8.90 -37.70
N ASN A 18 -29.35 -8.74 -36.38
CA ASN A 18 -29.65 -7.43 -35.79
C ASN A 18 -28.37 -6.60 -35.55
N PRO A 19 -28.18 -5.46 -36.26
CA PRO A 19 -26.96 -4.64 -36.13
C PRO A 19 -26.80 -4.06 -34.72
N LEU A 20 -27.91 -3.74 -34.05
CA LEU A 20 -27.95 -3.28 -32.65
C LEU A 20 -27.41 -4.33 -31.66
N MET A 21 -27.66 -5.61 -31.91
CA MET A 21 -27.22 -6.69 -31.02
C MET A 21 -25.74 -7.01 -31.20
N LYS A 22 -25.22 -6.92 -32.44
CA LYS A 22 -23.78 -6.98 -32.73
C LYS A 22 -23.01 -5.86 -32.03
N ILE A 23 -23.54 -4.64 -32.06
CA ILE A 23 -22.94 -3.48 -31.39
C ILE A 23 -22.90 -3.68 -29.87
N ARG A 24 -23.98 -4.22 -29.27
CA ARG A 24 -24.01 -4.54 -27.83
C ARG A 24 -23.00 -5.63 -27.43
N ILE A 25 -22.88 -6.68 -28.23
CA ILE A 25 -21.90 -7.75 -28.00
C ILE A 25 -20.47 -7.24 -28.19
N LEU A 26 -20.23 -6.41 -29.20
CA LEU A 26 -18.94 -5.75 -29.45
C LEU A 26 -18.55 -4.82 -28.29
N LEU A 27 -19.49 -4.02 -27.78
CA LEU A 27 -19.29 -3.16 -26.61
C LEU A 27 -18.99 -4.00 -25.35
N PHE A 28 -19.71 -5.10 -25.15
CA PHE A 28 -19.48 -6.01 -24.02
C PHE A 28 -18.10 -6.69 -24.09
N LEU A 29 -17.68 -7.11 -25.29
CA LEU A 29 -16.33 -7.64 -25.53
C LEU A 29 -15.25 -6.57 -25.30
N LEU A 30 -15.49 -5.31 -25.67
CA LEU A 30 -14.54 -4.21 -25.47
C LEU A 30 -14.25 -3.93 -23.99
N ILE A 31 -15.26 -4.07 -23.12
CA ILE A 31 -15.13 -3.86 -21.67
C ILE A 31 -14.24 -4.95 -21.03
N LEU A 32 -14.21 -6.15 -21.59
CA LEU A 32 -13.43 -7.26 -21.04
C LEU A 32 -11.91 -7.09 -21.24
N PHE A 33 -11.47 -6.36 -22.27
CA PHE A 33 -10.04 -6.17 -22.55
C PHE A 33 -9.35 -5.09 -21.71
N THR A 34 -10.10 -4.18 -21.08
CA THR A 34 -9.51 -3.06 -20.31
C THR A 34 -9.12 -3.45 -18.87
N ALA A 35 -9.53 -4.63 -18.39
CA ALA A 35 -9.28 -5.07 -17.02
C ALA A 35 -7.88 -5.68 -16.79
N CYS A 36 -7.07 -5.87 -17.84
CA CYS A 36 -5.81 -6.62 -17.77
C CYS A 36 -4.57 -5.76 -18.04
N ALA A 37 -4.50 -4.57 -17.42
CA ALA A 37 -3.35 -3.67 -17.58
C ALA A 37 -2.48 -3.64 -16.33
N THR A 38 -1.24 -4.15 -16.44
CA THR A 38 -0.17 -3.81 -15.50
C THR A 38 0.40 -2.44 -15.87
N ARG A 39 0.59 -1.56 -14.90
CA ARG A 39 1.18 -0.23 -15.15
C ARG A 39 2.25 0.12 -14.13
N LYS A 40 3.25 0.88 -14.58
CA LYS A 40 4.28 1.48 -13.72
C LYS A 40 3.79 2.81 -13.16
N ILE A 41 4.11 3.09 -11.90
CA ILE A 41 3.90 4.39 -11.26
C ILE A 41 5.16 4.85 -10.54
N SER A 42 5.29 6.15 -10.29
CA SER A 42 6.31 6.66 -9.37
C SER A 42 5.97 6.29 -7.93
N TYR A 43 7.01 6.01 -7.13
CA TYR A 43 6.84 5.77 -5.70
C TYR A 43 6.34 7.04 -5.00
N ASN A 44 5.21 6.90 -4.30
CA ASN A 44 4.68 7.90 -3.39
C ASN A 44 3.90 7.15 -2.30
N ARG A 45 4.42 7.17 -1.07
CA ARG A 45 3.88 6.42 0.06
C ARG A 45 2.43 6.81 0.38
N GLU A 46 2.13 8.10 0.45
CA GLU A 46 0.79 8.60 0.77
C GLU A 46 -0.23 8.15 -0.29
N LYS A 47 0.13 8.27 -1.57
CA LYS A 47 -0.71 7.79 -2.67
C LYS A 47 -0.95 6.30 -2.56
N ILE A 48 0.07 5.51 -2.22
CA ILE A 48 -0.08 4.06 -2.05
C ILE A 48 -1.04 3.73 -0.91
N ILE A 49 -0.87 4.39 0.23
CA ILE A 49 -1.73 4.19 1.41
C ILE A 49 -3.18 4.53 1.11
N HIS A 50 -3.44 5.69 0.52
CA HIS A 50 -4.82 6.15 0.32
C HIS A 50 -5.50 5.54 -0.91
N SER A 51 -4.77 5.32 -2.00
CA SER A 51 -5.38 4.92 -3.28
C SER A 51 -5.37 3.42 -3.52
N TYR A 52 -4.42 2.68 -2.95
CA TYR A 52 -4.20 1.27 -3.29
C TYR A 52 -4.40 0.32 -2.10
N LEU A 53 -3.90 0.63 -0.91
CA LEU A 53 -4.05 -0.28 0.24
C LEU A 53 -5.49 -0.74 0.56
N PRO A 54 -6.56 0.06 0.35
CA PRO A 54 -7.92 -0.41 0.60
C PRO A 54 -8.35 -1.58 -0.29
N SER A 55 -7.66 -1.84 -1.40
CA SER A 55 -8.10 -2.84 -2.39
C SER A 55 -6.97 -3.64 -3.04
N TYR A 56 -5.72 -3.42 -2.63
CA TYR A 56 -4.55 -4.06 -3.23
C TYR A 56 -3.65 -4.66 -2.14
N THR A 57 -3.10 -5.84 -2.43
CA THR A 57 -2.02 -6.44 -1.63
C THR A 57 -0.69 -5.86 -2.07
N VAL A 58 0.13 -5.41 -1.13
CA VAL A 58 1.45 -4.85 -1.41
C VAL A 58 2.54 -5.89 -1.19
N PHE A 59 3.41 -6.00 -2.18
CA PHE A 59 4.62 -6.80 -2.14
C PHE A 59 5.84 -5.88 -2.25
N VAL A 60 6.84 -6.11 -1.42
CA VAL A 60 8.16 -5.48 -1.53
C VAL A 60 9.16 -6.59 -1.82
N ASP A 61 9.86 -6.50 -2.95
CA ASP A 61 10.78 -7.55 -3.43
C ASP A 61 10.14 -8.96 -3.42
N ASN A 62 8.89 -9.05 -3.89
CA ASN A 62 8.04 -10.25 -3.90
C ASN A 62 7.63 -10.81 -2.52
N GLU A 63 7.92 -10.10 -1.43
CA GLU A 63 7.47 -10.48 -0.10
C GLU A 63 6.23 -9.65 0.31
N PRO A 64 5.14 -10.28 0.78
CA PRO A 64 3.99 -9.55 1.27
C PRO A 64 4.34 -8.86 2.59
N LEU A 65 4.21 -7.54 2.65
CA LEU A 65 4.50 -6.75 3.85
C LEU A 65 3.34 -5.82 4.21
N GLU A 66 3.13 -5.61 5.52
CA GLU A 66 2.19 -4.61 6.03
C GLU A 66 2.70 -3.18 5.74
N PHE A 67 2.39 -2.67 4.54
CA PHE A 67 2.93 -1.39 4.06
C PHE A 67 2.54 -0.17 4.91
N ASN A 68 1.40 -0.22 5.62
CA ASN A 68 0.95 0.88 6.50
C ASN A 68 2.01 1.28 7.54
N ASN A 69 2.81 0.32 8.02
CA ASN A 69 3.84 0.54 9.03
C ASN A 69 5.26 0.37 8.47
N LEU A 70 5.42 0.43 7.13
CA LEU A 70 6.69 0.32 6.44
C LEU A 70 7.11 1.69 5.91
N TYR A 71 8.36 2.05 6.18
CA TYR A 71 8.99 3.29 5.71
C TYR A 71 10.21 2.92 4.87
N LEU A 72 10.10 3.07 3.55
CA LEU A 72 11.14 2.71 2.58
C LEU A 72 11.98 3.92 2.20
N ASP A 73 13.25 3.69 1.87
CA ASP A 73 14.09 4.71 1.23
C ASP A 73 13.63 4.89 -0.21
N LYS A 74 13.15 6.08 -0.54
CA LYS A 74 12.66 6.43 -1.88
C LYS A 74 13.75 6.31 -2.94
N GLU A 75 15.00 6.64 -2.60
CA GLU A 75 16.14 6.57 -3.52
C GLU A 75 16.58 5.12 -3.78
N ASN A 76 16.15 4.19 -2.94
CA ASN A 76 16.37 2.77 -3.13
C ASN A 76 15.23 2.07 -3.90
N ILE A 77 14.23 2.78 -4.41
CA ILE A 77 13.14 2.18 -5.18
C ILE A 77 13.50 2.15 -6.67
N ASN A 78 13.52 0.95 -7.26
CA ASN A 78 13.75 0.75 -8.69
C ASN A 78 12.48 1.03 -9.49
N ASN A 79 11.38 0.36 -9.15
CA ASN A 79 10.08 0.55 -9.79
C ASN A 79 8.93 0.21 -8.84
N VAL A 80 7.75 0.75 -9.19
CA VAL A 80 6.48 0.37 -8.59
C VAL A 80 5.51 -0.02 -9.69
N GLU A 81 4.94 -1.21 -9.58
CA GLU A 81 4.05 -1.81 -10.57
C GLU A 81 2.71 -2.16 -9.95
N ILE A 82 1.63 -1.81 -10.64
CA ILE A 82 0.26 -2.14 -10.24
C ILE A 82 -0.27 -3.15 -11.24
N ASP A 83 -0.63 -4.33 -10.74
CA ASP A 83 -1.41 -5.32 -11.45
C ASP A 83 -2.88 -5.16 -11.06
N ASN A 84 -3.65 -4.55 -11.97
CA ASN A 84 -5.08 -4.31 -11.75
C ASN A 84 -5.93 -5.59 -11.77
N LYS A 85 -5.44 -6.65 -12.43
CA LYS A 85 -6.13 -7.93 -12.56
C LYS A 85 -6.04 -8.71 -11.24
N ASN A 86 -4.82 -8.84 -10.72
CA ASN A 86 -4.58 -9.57 -9.48
C ASN A 86 -4.76 -8.70 -8.23
N LYS A 87 -5.02 -7.39 -8.40
CA LYS A 87 -5.09 -6.41 -7.29
C LYS A 87 -3.84 -6.46 -6.42
N THR A 88 -2.68 -6.45 -7.07
CA THR A 88 -1.38 -6.44 -6.41
C THR A 88 -0.59 -5.21 -6.79
N LEU A 89 0.19 -4.70 -5.84
CA LEU A 89 1.13 -3.62 -6.04
C LEU A 89 2.51 -4.11 -5.63
N TYR A 90 3.43 -4.13 -6.59
CA TYR A 90 4.81 -4.55 -6.40
C TYR A 90 5.70 -3.32 -6.27
N ILE A 91 6.55 -3.31 -5.25
CA ILE A 91 7.60 -2.33 -5.04
C ILE A 91 8.91 -3.11 -5.09
N ASN A 92 9.74 -2.88 -6.10
CA ASN A 92 11.06 -3.52 -6.15
C ASN A 92 12.14 -2.52 -5.80
N GLN A 93 13.04 -2.93 -4.92
CA GLN A 93 14.17 -2.13 -4.49
C GLN A 93 15.35 -2.31 -5.46
N LEU A 94 16.21 -1.30 -5.57
CA LEU A 94 17.49 -1.41 -6.29
C LEU A 94 18.41 -2.43 -5.60
N LYS A 95 18.39 -2.41 -4.27
CA LYS A 95 19.06 -3.39 -3.42
C LYS A 95 18.13 -3.74 -2.26
N LYS A 96 17.94 -5.04 -2.00
CA LYS A 96 17.18 -5.50 -0.83
C LYS A 96 17.81 -4.95 0.44
N GLU A 97 17.00 -4.34 1.29
CA GLU A 97 17.45 -3.75 2.55
C GLU A 97 17.05 -4.57 3.76
N GLU A 98 17.89 -4.49 4.79
CA GLU A 98 17.53 -4.92 6.13
C GLU A 98 16.80 -3.78 6.84
N PHE A 99 15.58 -4.06 7.30
CA PHE A 99 14.76 -3.08 8.01
C PHE A 99 15.06 -3.08 9.50
N LEU A 100 15.08 -1.88 10.10
CA LEU A 100 15.09 -1.71 11.53
C LEU A 100 13.66 -1.86 12.07
N ASN A 101 13.50 -2.66 13.13
CA ASN A 101 12.28 -2.67 13.90
C ASN A 101 12.26 -1.46 14.84
N LEU A 102 11.15 -0.72 14.88
CA LEU A 102 11.03 0.42 15.79
C LEU A 102 11.22 0.00 17.24
N ASN A 103 10.72 -1.17 17.65
CA ASN A 103 10.87 -1.66 19.02
C ASN A 103 12.33 -1.92 19.40
N ASP A 104 13.13 -2.42 18.45
CA ASP A 104 14.56 -2.68 18.68
C ASP A 104 15.34 -1.36 18.79
N LEU A 105 14.99 -0.37 17.96
CA LEU A 105 15.54 0.99 18.05
C LEU A 105 15.23 1.65 19.41
N LEU A 106 14.03 1.44 19.93
CA LEU A 106 13.63 1.96 21.25
C LEU A 106 14.40 1.29 22.40
N LYS A 107 14.57 -0.03 22.34
CA LYS A 107 15.33 -0.81 23.34
C LYS A 107 16.80 -0.44 23.35
N GLU A 108 17.43 -0.35 22.18
CA GLU A 108 18.85 -0.02 22.06
C GLU A 108 19.19 1.32 22.73
N LYS A 109 18.30 2.31 22.58
CA LYS A 109 18.49 3.63 23.16
C LYS A 109 18.10 3.72 24.64
N SER A 110 17.55 2.66 25.23
CA SER A 110 17.05 2.64 26.61
C SER A 110 16.10 3.82 26.93
N ILE A 111 15.32 4.26 25.94
CA ILE A 111 14.44 5.42 26.09
C ILE A 111 13.09 4.93 26.61
N ASN A 112 12.66 5.48 27.75
CA ASN A 112 11.28 5.33 28.19
C ASN A 112 10.40 6.29 27.37
N VAL A 113 9.90 5.82 26.23
CA VAL A 113 9.08 6.61 25.31
C VAL A 113 7.60 6.49 25.67
N ALA A 114 6.93 7.62 25.84
CA ALA A 114 5.47 7.68 25.97
C ALA A 114 4.76 7.76 24.62
N MET A 115 5.41 8.32 23.60
CA MET A 115 4.83 8.44 22.26
C MET A 115 5.92 8.48 21.19
N VAL A 116 5.73 7.70 20.12
CA VAL A 116 6.51 7.81 18.89
C VAL A 116 5.69 8.54 17.84
N ILE A 117 6.29 9.50 17.16
CA ILE A 117 5.69 10.28 16.08
C ILE A 117 6.59 10.16 14.85
N ILE A 118 6.08 9.56 13.77
CA ILE A 118 6.80 9.43 12.50
C ILE A 118 6.14 10.34 11.47
N ASN A 119 6.89 11.27 10.87
CA ASN A 119 6.38 12.26 9.90
C ASN A 119 5.15 13.04 10.39
N GLY A 120 5.11 13.35 11.69
CA GLY A 120 3.98 14.06 12.31
C GLY A 120 2.78 13.18 12.64
N LEU A 121 2.83 11.87 12.34
CA LEU A 121 1.77 10.92 12.68
C LEU A 121 2.14 10.09 13.93
N PRO A 122 1.27 10.03 14.95
CA PRO A 122 1.52 9.22 16.13
C PRO A 122 1.45 7.72 15.78
N ILE A 123 2.40 6.95 16.28
CA ILE A 123 2.45 5.50 16.17
C ILE A 123 2.13 4.90 17.53
N TYR A 124 0.98 4.23 17.62
CA TYR A 124 0.53 3.57 18.83
C TYR A 124 1.45 2.40 19.22
N ASP A 125 1.59 2.16 20.51
CA ASP A 125 2.49 1.15 21.09
C ASP A 125 2.28 -0.25 20.51
N SER A 126 1.03 -0.62 20.22
CA SER A 126 0.66 -1.89 19.59
C SER A 126 1.24 -2.09 18.18
N LEU A 127 1.63 -1.00 17.52
CA LEU A 127 2.21 -1.01 16.18
C LEU A 127 3.74 -0.94 16.19
N TRP A 128 4.39 -0.68 17.33
CA TRP A 128 5.85 -0.51 17.37
C TRP A 128 6.59 -1.74 16.86
N ALA A 129 6.20 -2.93 17.31
CA ALA A 129 6.82 -4.19 16.88
C ALA A 129 6.58 -4.52 15.39
N LYS A 130 5.54 -3.93 14.78
CA LYS A 130 5.23 -4.10 13.35
C LYS A 130 5.85 -3.02 12.47
N THR A 131 6.29 -1.92 13.08
CA THR A 131 6.81 -0.77 12.36
C THR A 131 8.25 -1.05 11.93
N LYS A 132 8.46 -1.03 10.61
CA LYS A 132 9.74 -1.30 9.97
C LYS A 132 10.21 -0.04 9.24
N LEU A 133 11.46 0.35 9.49
CA LEU A 133 12.08 1.49 8.83
C LEU A 133 13.31 1.04 8.06
N SER A 134 13.43 1.47 6.81
CA SER A 134 14.73 1.46 6.14
C SER A 134 15.65 2.45 6.88
N PRO A 135 16.86 2.04 7.30
CA PRO A 135 17.81 2.94 7.94
C PRO A 135 18.09 4.19 7.10
N ARG A 136 18.15 4.03 5.77
CA ARG A 136 18.45 5.12 4.83
C ARG A 136 17.28 6.09 4.65
N ALA A 137 16.06 5.65 4.91
CA ALA A 137 14.90 6.52 4.88
C ALA A 137 14.85 7.49 6.07
N ILE A 138 15.58 7.23 7.16
CA ILE A 138 15.52 8.06 8.39
C ILE A 138 16.35 9.33 8.18
N LYS A 139 15.68 10.48 8.08
CA LYS A 139 16.30 11.81 7.96
C LYS A 139 16.76 12.37 9.28
N SER A 140 15.97 12.16 10.33
CA SER A 140 16.29 12.68 11.66
C SER A 140 15.54 11.94 12.75
N VAL A 141 16.18 11.82 13.91
CA VAL A 141 15.57 11.32 15.15
C VAL A 141 15.78 12.37 16.23
N ASN A 142 14.69 12.90 16.79
CA ASN A 142 14.71 13.89 17.85
C ASN A 142 13.94 13.38 19.06
N ILE A 143 14.46 13.65 20.27
CA ILE A 143 13.82 13.25 21.51
C ILE A 143 13.45 14.51 22.29
N LEU A 144 12.16 14.68 22.54
CA LEU A 144 11.68 15.67 23.49
C LEU A 144 11.52 14.99 24.84
N LYS A 145 12.44 15.31 25.74
CA LYS A 145 12.45 14.70 27.06
C LYS A 145 11.29 15.20 27.92
N LYS A 146 10.77 14.32 28.76
CA LYS A 146 9.67 14.59 29.70
C LYS A 146 9.90 15.86 30.52
N GLU A 147 11.10 16.08 31.04
CA GLU A 147 11.40 17.21 31.94
C GLU A 147 11.23 18.57 31.24
N LYS A 148 11.43 18.61 29.92
CA LYS A 148 11.21 19.81 29.09
C LYS A 148 9.73 20.09 28.85
N MET A 149 8.85 19.10 29.03
CA MET A 149 7.41 19.20 28.80
C MET A 149 6.61 19.42 30.07
N GLU A 150 7.14 19.00 31.23
CA GLU A 150 6.48 19.13 32.55
C GLU A 150 6.18 20.58 32.95
N HIS A 151 6.87 21.56 32.35
CA HIS A 151 6.63 22.99 32.58
C HIS A 151 5.52 23.58 31.69
N GLY A 152 5.00 22.82 30.72
CA GLY A 152 3.86 23.21 29.89
C GLY A 152 2.54 22.77 30.53
N MET A 153 1.45 23.50 30.28
CA MET A 153 0.08 23.23 30.76
C MET A 153 -0.48 21.88 30.25
N ILE A 154 0.10 20.76 30.66
CA ILE A 154 -0.39 19.42 30.35
C ILE A 154 -1.05 18.91 31.63
N CYS A 155 -2.39 18.89 31.64
CA CYS A 155 -3.20 18.44 32.78
C CYS A 155 -3.03 16.95 33.14
N ARG A 156 -2.10 16.23 32.50
CA ARG A 156 -1.80 14.82 32.76
C ARG A 156 -0.30 14.62 32.90
N PRO A 157 0.17 13.90 33.93
CA PRO A 157 1.56 13.53 34.04
C PRO A 157 1.94 12.64 32.84
N LEU A 158 2.95 13.07 32.09
CA LEU A 158 3.53 12.28 31.01
C LEU A 158 4.21 11.04 31.59
N LYS A 159 4.19 9.92 30.87
CA LYS A 159 4.80 8.65 31.33
C LYS A 159 6.21 8.40 30.80
N GLY A 160 6.74 9.32 29.98
CA GLY A 160 8.00 9.17 29.27
C GLY A 160 8.22 10.26 28.23
N ASP A 161 9.26 10.06 27.43
CA ASP A 161 9.73 10.98 26.38
C ASP A 161 8.92 10.87 25.09
N PHE A 162 9.03 11.87 24.23
CA PHE A 162 8.43 11.86 22.90
C PHE A 162 9.53 11.68 21.86
N LEU A 163 9.40 10.65 21.02
CA LEU A 163 10.35 10.36 19.95
C LEU A 163 9.77 10.83 18.61
N PHE A 164 10.48 11.72 17.95
CA PHE A 164 10.13 12.25 16.63
C PHE A 164 11.08 11.69 15.58
N ILE A 165 10.55 10.95 14.62
CA ILE A 165 11.30 10.42 13.49
C ILE A 165 10.79 11.12 12.22
N LYS A 166 11.69 11.65 11.42
CA LYS A 166 11.38 12.09 10.05
C LYS A 166 11.98 11.11 9.07
N THR A 167 11.21 10.73 8.06
CA THR A 167 11.65 9.91 6.95
C THR A 167 11.53 10.64 5.61
N ASP A 168 12.02 10.00 4.54
CA ASP A 168 11.63 10.28 3.16
C ASP A 168 10.14 10.10 2.86
#